data_AF-X1B6K7-F1
#
_entry.id   AF-X1B6K7-F1
#
_cell.length_a   1.000
_cell.length_b   1.000
_cell.length_c   1.000
_cell.angle_alpha   90.00
_cell.angle_beta   90.00
_cell.angle_gamma   90.00
#
_symmetry.space_group_name_H-M   'P 1'
#
loop_
_entity.id
_entity.type
_entity.pdbx_description
1 polymer ?
#
loop_
_entity_poly.entity_id
_entity_poly.type
_entity_poly.pdbx_seq_one_letter_code
_entity_poly.pdbx_strand_id
1 'polypeptide(L)'
;MKPDSIQRRTLQERVEAIFKFNDSQNAVFPKSRLKEIGLNPSTAEKWLKLIDFIQNQPKIRIIQTEHNTLIEKVEGKYQALMRKMVVDETIPFEQRLQHITDYLKSLYTRSFCYSQVIGVPFFGLSLFYH
;
A
#
# COMPACT_ATOMS: atom_id res chain seq x y z
N MET A 1 11.96 11.93 32.84
CA MET A 1 11.07 11.12 31.98
C MET A 1 10.71 9.86 32.75
N LYS A 2 9.42 9.64 33.03
CA LYS A 2 8.97 8.40 33.69
C LYS A 2 9.16 7.23 32.70
N PRO A 3 9.58 6.04 33.17
CA PRO A 3 9.54 4.86 32.33
C PRO A 3 8.05 4.56 32.13
N ASP A 4 7.55 4.71 30.91
CA ASP A 4 6.22 4.24 30.56
C ASP A 4 6.14 2.77 30.96
N SER A 5 5.22 2.48 31.88
CA SER A 5 4.86 1.13 32.30
C SER A 5 4.68 0.28 31.05
N ILE A 6 5.25 -0.93 31.04
CA ILE A 6 5.20 -1.90 29.94
C ILE A 6 3.74 -2.33 29.70
N GLN A 7 2.97 -1.45 29.06
CA GLN A 7 1.64 -1.77 28.59
C GLN A 7 1.83 -2.68 27.39
N ARG A 8 1.26 -3.88 27.45
CA ARG A 8 1.31 -4.83 26.33
C ARG A 8 0.61 -4.20 25.14
N ARG A 9 1.39 -3.67 24.20
CA ARG A 9 0.84 -3.09 22.96
C ARG A 9 -0.04 -4.10 22.26
N THR A 10 -1.21 -3.64 21.81
CA THR A 10 -2.11 -4.41 20.94
C THR A 10 -1.42 -4.70 19.60
N LEU A 11 -1.98 -5.63 18.80
CA LEU A 11 -1.44 -5.92 17.47
C LEU A 11 -1.43 -4.68 16.58
N GLN A 12 -2.48 -3.87 16.64
CA GLN A 12 -2.59 -2.62 15.88
C GLN A 12 -1.53 -1.61 16.29
N GLU A 13 -1.36 -1.34 17.59
CA GLU A 13 -0.35 -0.41 18.10
C GLU A 13 1.08 -0.83 17.73
N ARG A 14 1.35 -2.13 17.62
CA ARG A 14 2.65 -2.64 17.15
C ARG A 14 2.87 -2.33 15.68
N VAL A 15 1.85 -2.52 14.84
CA VAL A 15 1.91 -2.21 13.40
C VAL A 15 2.13 -0.71 13.21
N GLU A 16 1.37 0.13 13.91
CA GLU A 16 1.53 1.58 13.85
C GLU A 16 2.93 2.02 14.30
N ALA A 17 3.48 1.41 15.35
CA ALA A 17 4.84 1.70 15.80
C ALA A 17 5.89 1.31 14.75
N ILE A 18 5.70 0.21 14.01
CA ILE A 18 6.60 -0.21 12.93
C ILE A 18 6.59 0.83 11.80
N PHE A 19 5.41 1.25 11.34
CA PHE A 19 5.31 2.20 10.23
C PHE A 19 5.78 3.60 10.64
N LYS A 20 5.43 4.09 11.83
CA LYS A 20 5.96 5.36 12.36
C LYS A 20 7.48 5.33 12.49
N PHE A 21 8.04 4.19 12.93
CA PHE A 21 9.48 4.03 12.97
C PHE A 21 10.09 4.09 11.58
N ASN A 22 9.52 3.37 10.62
CA ASN A 22 9.97 3.38 9.23
C ASN A 22 9.96 4.79 8.62
N ASP A 23 8.89 5.57 8.84
CA ASP A 23 8.78 6.96 8.34
C ASP A 23 9.82 7.90 8.95
N SER A 24 10.32 7.60 10.16
CA SER A 24 11.40 8.37 10.79
C SER A 24 12.80 8.04 10.25
N GLN A 25 12.94 6.96 9.47
CA GLN A 25 14.23 6.55 8.92
C GLN A 25 14.40 7.12 7.51
N ASN A 26 15.42 7.96 7.31
CA ASN A 26 15.71 8.59 6.02
C ASN A 26 16.41 7.66 5.00
N ALA A 27 16.82 6.46 5.42
CA ALA A 27 17.59 5.52 4.60
C ALA A 27 17.35 4.07 5.01
N VAL A 28 17.84 3.13 4.19
CA VAL A 28 17.83 1.68 4.48
C VAL A 28 18.53 1.41 5.82
N PHE A 29 17.89 0.64 6.69
CA PHE A 29 18.39 0.35 8.03
C PHE A 29 18.31 -1.14 8.36
N PRO A 30 19.19 -1.65 9.25
CA PRO A 30 19.17 -3.06 9.63
C PRO A 30 17.98 -3.36 10.53
N LYS A 31 17.38 -4.55 10.37
CA LYS A 31 16.24 -5.02 11.17
C LYS A 31 16.49 -4.99 12.69
N SER A 32 17.75 -5.02 13.12
CA SER A 32 18.14 -4.92 14.53
C SER A 32 17.68 -3.62 15.19
N ARG A 33 17.51 -2.53 14.43
CA ARG A 33 16.99 -1.26 14.94
C ARG A 33 15.53 -1.33 15.38
N LEU A 34 14.75 -2.30 14.92
CA LEU A 34 13.38 -2.51 15.39
C LEU A 34 13.31 -2.85 16.90
N LYS A 35 14.45 -3.18 17.53
CA LYS A 35 14.56 -3.27 18.99
C LYS A 35 14.25 -1.95 19.70
N GLU A 36 14.52 -0.80 19.06
CA GLU A 36 14.27 0.54 19.62
C GLU A 36 12.78 0.78 19.87
N ILE A 37 11.91 0.14 19.09
CA ILE A 37 10.46 0.16 19.29
C ILE A 37 9.93 -1.04 20.10
N GLY A 38 10.82 -1.82 20.70
CA GLY A 38 10.47 -2.95 21.57
C GLY A 38 10.14 -4.25 20.84
N LEU A 39 10.54 -4.41 19.57
CA LEU A 39 10.37 -5.67 18.83
C LEU A 39 11.58 -6.60 19.03
N ASN A 40 11.30 -7.82 19.47
CA ASN A 40 12.27 -8.91 19.46
C ASN A 40 12.67 -9.23 17.99
N PRO A 41 13.94 -9.52 17.68
CA PRO A 41 14.39 -9.92 16.34
C PRO A 41 13.55 -10.98 15.64
N SER A 42 13.10 -12.01 16.36
CA SER A 42 12.26 -13.08 15.79
C SER A 42 10.85 -12.59 15.41
N THR A 43 10.29 -11.69 16.21
CA THR A 43 8.99 -11.06 15.96
C THR A 43 9.09 -10.03 14.84
N ALA A 44 10.17 -9.25 14.80
CA ALA A 44 10.47 -8.31 13.72
C ALA A 44 10.53 -9.03 12.36
N GLU A 45 11.22 -10.17 12.28
CA GLU A 45 11.30 -10.98 11.07
C GLU A 45 9.90 -11.42 10.58
N LYS A 46 9.04 -11.89 11.48
CA LYS A 46 7.67 -12.30 11.12
C LYS A 46 6.85 -11.14 10.58
N TRP A 47 6.96 -9.96 11.21
CA TRP A 47 6.28 -8.75 10.74
C TRP A 47 6.80 -8.28 9.38
N LEU A 48 8.11 -8.29 9.18
CA LEU A 48 8.70 -7.91 7.89
C LEU A 48 8.24 -8.84 6.76
N LYS A 49 8.21 -10.16 7.00
CA LYS A 49 7.65 -11.14 6.04
C LYS A 49 6.17 -10.90 5.76
N LEU A 50 5.39 -10.54 6.78
CA LEU A 50 3.98 -10.24 6.60
C LEU A 50 3.77 -8.95 5.81
N ILE A 51 4.55 -7.90 6.09
CA ILE A 51 4.52 -6.64 5.35
C ILE A 51 4.90 -6.88 3.89
N ASP A 52 5.98 -7.62 3.63
CA ASP A 52 6.39 -8.00 2.27
C ASP A 52 5.29 -8.78 1.55
N PHE A 53 4.66 -9.75 2.21
CA PHE A 53 3.53 -10.47 1.65
C PHE A 53 2.37 -9.54 1.28
N ILE A 54 2.00 -8.61 2.17
CA ILE A 54 0.91 -7.63 1.96
C ILE A 54 1.24 -6.68 0.81
N GLN A 55 2.46 -6.13 0.76
CA GLN A 55 2.90 -5.23 -0.30
C GLN A 55 2.85 -5.89 -1.69
N ASN A 56 3.03 -7.20 -1.72
CA ASN A 56 2.96 -8.03 -2.93
C ASN A 56 1.53 -8.39 -3.37
N GLN A 57 0.49 -8.09 -2.57
CA GLN A 57 -0.91 -8.37 -2.90
C GLN A 57 -1.57 -7.21 -3.68
N PRO A 58 -2.67 -7.50 -4.39
CA PRO A 58 -3.57 -6.49 -4.90
C PRO A 58 -4.09 -5.56 -3.79
N LYS A 59 -3.96 -4.24 -3.96
CA LYS A 59 -4.61 -3.20 -3.16
C LYS A 59 -6.10 -3.45 -3.03
N ILE A 60 -6.55 -3.39 -1.78
CA ILE A 60 -7.95 -3.45 -1.38
C ILE A 60 -8.34 -2.13 -0.71
N ARG A 61 -9.63 -1.81 -0.79
CA ARG A 61 -10.27 -0.73 -0.03
C ARG A 61 -11.30 -1.38 0.86
N ILE A 62 -11.29 -0.99 2.13
CA ILE A 62 -12.30 -1.40 3.10
C ILE A 62 -13.30 -0.25 3.18
N ILE A 63 -14.57 -0.55 2.90
CA ILE A 63 -15.68 0.40 2.97
C ILE A 63 -16.54 -0.02 4.16
N GLN A 64 -16.54 0.77 5.22
CA GLN A 64 -17.36 0.53 6.40
C GLN A 64 -18.65 1.32 6.27
N THR A 65 -19.78 0.64 6.40
CA THR A 65 -21.11 1.23 6.57
C THR A 65 -21.61 0.95 7.99
N GLU A 66 -22.72 1.57 8.41
CA GLU A 66 -23.28 1.38 9.76
C GLU A 66 -23.59 -0.08 10.11
N HIS A 67 -23.84 -0.91 9.10
CA HIS A 67 -24.26 -2.30 9.29
C HIS A 67 -23.31 -3.32 8.69
N ASN A 68 -22.44 -2.94 7.75
CA ASN A 68 -21.63 -3.88 6.98
C ASN A 68 -20.20 -3.37 6.76
N THR A 69 -19.27 -4.30 6.62
CA THR A 69 -17.92 -4.02 6.11
C THR A 69 -17.78 -4.67 4.74
N LEU A 70 -17.59 -3.85 3.72
CA LEU A 70 -17.37 -4.29 2.34
C LEU A 70 -15.87 -4.23 2.02
N ILE A 71 -15.39 -5.21 1.25
CA ILE A 71 -14.01 -5.25 0.77
C ILE A 71 -14.03 -5.11 -0.74
N GLU A 72 -13.54 -3.98 -1.24
CA GLU A 72 -13.40 -3.69 -2.66
C GLU A 72 -11.97 -4.00 -3.12
N LYS A 73 -11.82 -4.79 -4.18
CA LYS A 73 -10.53 -4.98 -4.85
C LYS A 73 -10.26 -3.79 -5.78
N VAL A 74 -9.50 -2.82 -5.31
CA VAL A 74 -9.15 -1.60 -6.07
C VAL A 74 -8.34 -1.94 -7.31
N GLU A 75 -7.49 -2.96 -7.23
CA GLU A 75 -6.66 -3.38 -8.34
C GLU A 75 -6.82 -4.87 -8.67
N GLY A 76 -6.63 -5.20 -9.94
CA GLY A 76 -6.58 -6.58 -10.43
C GLY A 76 -5.15 -7.11 -10.47
N LYS A 77 -5.02 -8.38 -10.87
CA LYS A 77 -3.70 -9.05 -10.99
C LYS A 77 -2.78 -8.34 -11.99
N TYR A 78 -3.34 -7.84 -13.09
CA TYR A 78 -2.59 -7.08 -14.10
C TYR A 78 -2.00 -5.80 -13.53
N GLN A 79 -2.82 -5.02 -12.82
CA GLN A 79 -2.38 -3.78 -12.17
C GLN A 79 -1.30 -4.04 -11.11
N ALA A 80 -1.47 -5.08 -10.30
CA ALA A 80 -0.46 -5.48 -9.31
C ALA A 80 0.86 -5.87 -9.97
N LEU A 81 0.82 -6.60 -11.11
CA LEU A 81 2.01 -6.94 -11.89
C LEU A 81 2.71 -5.69 -12.42
N MET A 82 1.98 -4.78 -13.05
CA MET A 82 2.57 -3.55 -13.59
C MET A 82 3.27 -2.74 -12.51
N ARG A 83 2.66 -2.57 -11.32
CA ARG A 83 3.32 -1.90 -10.19
C ARG A 83 4.64 -2.58 -9.80
N LYS A 84 4.71 -3.91 -9.82
CA LYS A 84 5.96 -4.63 -9.49
C LYS A 84 7.05 -4.30 -10.51
N MET A 85 6.72 -4.27 -11.80
CA MET A 85 7.68 -3.93 -12.85
C MET A 85 8.19 -2.49 -12.73
N VAL A 86 7.35 -1.56 -12.22
CA VAL A 86 7.75 -0.16 -12.01
C VAL A 86 8.87 0.00 -10.98
N VAL A 87 8.86 -0.81 -9.93
CA VAL A 87 9.86 -0.74 -8.85
C VAL A 87 11.08 -1.62 -9.12
N ASP A 88 11.05 -2.44 -10.17
CA ASP A 88 12.13 -3.35 -10.51
C ASP A 88 13.30 -2.61 -11.19
N GLU A 89 14.37 -2.38 -10.44
CA GLU A 89 15.56 -1.68 -10.91
C GLU A 89 16.34 -2.44 -12.00
N THR A 90 16.06 -3.74 -12.22
CA THR A 90 16.66 -4.51 -13.32
C THR A 90 16.07 -4.13 -14.68
N ILE A 91 14.90 -3.49 -14.69
CA ILE A 91 14.20 -3.05 -15.91
C ILE A 91 14.69 -1.65 -16.32
N PRO A 92 15.01 -1.42 -17.61
CA PRO A 92 15.36 -0.10 -18.12
C PRO A 92 14.32 0.96 -17.77
N PHE A 93 14.78 2.19 -17.55
CA PHE A 93 13.92 3.29 -17.11
C PHE A 93 12.72 3.52 -18.06
N GLU A 94 12.96 3.45 -19.37
CA GLU A 94 11.94 3.64 -20.40
C GLU A 94 10.83 2.59 -20.30
N GLN A 95 11.19 1.34 -20.03
CA GLN A 95 10.23 0.25 -19.86
C GLN A 95 9.45 0.40 -18.54
N ARG A 96 10.10 0.83 -17.46
CA ARG A 96 9.41 1.16 -16.21
C ARG A 96 8.40 2.28 -16.38
N LEU A 97 8.75 3.33 -17.12
CA LEU A 97 7.86 4.44 -17.43
C LEU A 97 6.63 3.99 -18.25
N GLN A 98 6.84 3.07 -19.19
CA GLN A 98 5.75 2.45 -19.94
C GLN A 98 4.82 1.65 -19.00
N HIS A 99 5.37 0.83 -18.10
CA HIS A 99 4.58 0.09 -17.12
C HIS A 99 3.78 1.01 -16.17
N ILE A 100 4.34 2.16 -15.76
CA ILE A 100 3.58 3.17 -15.00
C ILE A 100 2.40 3.68 -15.84
N THR A 101 2.65 4.02 -17.09
CA THR A 101 1.63 4.58 -17.98
C THR A 101 0.50 3.59 -18.23
N ASP A 102 0.83 2.31 -18.48
CA ASP A 102 -0.16 1.26 -18.68
C ASP A 102 -0.94 0.94 -17.40
N TYR A 103 -0.27 0.99 -16.25
CA TYR A 103 -0.92 0.90 -14.95
C TYR A 103 -1.96 2.01 -14.77
N LEU A 104 -1.59 3.28 -15.00
CA LEU A 104 -2.49 4.44 -14.86
C LEU A 104 -3.67 4.36 -15.84
N LYS A 105 -3.42 4.03 -17.11
CA LYS A 105 -4.48 3.82 -18.11
C LYS A 105 -5.47 2.76 -17.65
N SER A 106 -4.97 1.61 -17.16
CA SER A 106 -5.84 0.52 -16.72
C SER A 106 -6.70 0.87 -15.49
N LEU A 107 -6.19 1.69 -14.57
CA LEU A 107 -6.96 2.20 -13.43
C LEU A 107 -8.03 3.19 -13.88
N TYR A 108 -7.71 4.06 -14.84
CA TYR A 108 -8.65 5.01 -15.41
C TYR A 108 -9.80 4.30 -16.14
N THR A 109 -9.49 3.37 -17.04
CA THR A 109 -10.50 2.58 -17.76
C THR A 109 -11.42 1.85 -16.78
N ARG A 110 -10.85 1.25 -15.73
CA ARG A 110 -11.65 0.58 -14.70
C ARG A 110 -12.58 1.57 -14.00
N SER A 111 -12.07 2.69 -13.51
CA SER A 111 -12.87 3.70 -12.81
C SER A 111 -14.02 4.24 -13.69
N PHE A 112 -13.75 4.43 -14.99
CA PHE A 112 -14.74 4.86 -15.98
C PHE A 112 -15.84 3.80 -16.21
N CYS A 113 -15.47 2.53 -16.43
CA CYS A 113 -16.45 1.44 -16.56
C CYS A 113 -17.29 1.26 -15.31
N TYR A 114 -16.71 1.41 -14.11
CA TYR A 114 -17.48 1.36 -12.86
C TYR A 114 -18.49 2.51 -12.75
N SER A 115 -18.17 3.73 -13.18
CA SER A 115 -19.12 4.86 -13.19
C SER A 115 -20.31 4.64 -14.14
N GLN A 116 -20.08 4.05 -15.32
CA GLN A 116 -21.18 3.72 -16.25
C GLN A 116 -22.14 2.66 -15.71
N VAL A 117 -21.64 1.69 -14.95
CA VAL A 117 -22.46 0.61 -14.38
C VAL A 117 -23.33 1.08 -13.20
N ILE A 118 -22.92 2.14 -12.50
CA ILE A 118 -23.61 2.65 -11.29
C ILE A 118 -24.47 3.89 -11.60
N GLY A 119 -24.50 4.36 -12.85
CA GLY A 119 -25.39 5.45 -13.30
C GLY A 119 -25.08 6.83 -12.70
N VAL A 120 -23.88 7.04 -12.15
CA VAL A 120 -23.47 8.34 -11.61
C VAL A 120 -22.73 9.11 -12.72
N PRO A 121 -23.24 10.26 -13.20
CA PRO A 121 -22.58 11.03 -14.25
C PRO A 121 -21.27 11.64 -13.72
N PHE A 122 -20.16 11.34 -14.39
CA PHE A 122 -18.87 11.97 -14.15
C PHE A 122 -18.92 13.42 -14.67
N PHE A 123 -19.19 14.38 -13.79
CA PHE A 123 -18.88 15.79 -14.06
C PHE A 123 -17.40 16.03 -13.75
N GLY A 124 -16.60 16.25 -14.79
CA GLY A 124 -15.30 16.91 -14.66
C GLY A 124 -14.14 16.19 -15.36
N LEU A 125 -13.84 16.62 -16.59
CA LEU A 125 -12.53 17.17 -17.01
C LEU A 125 -12.46 17.18 -18.54
N SER A 126 -13.11 18.16 -19.17
CA SER A 126 -12.90 18.54 -20.57
C SER A 126 -11.69 19.48 -20.73
N LEU A 127 -10.58 19.23 -20.04
CA LEU A 127 -9.47 20.20 -19.96
C LEU A 127 -8.09 19.66 -20.31
N PHE A 128 -8.00 18.49 -20.94
CA PHE A 128 -6.72 17.98 -21.46
C PHE A 128 -6.85 17.48 -22.89
N TYR A 129 -7.35 18.31 -23.80
CA TYR A 129 -7.10 18.19 -25.25
C TYR A 129 -7.35 19.53 -25.94
N HIS A 130 -6.35 20.41 -25.92
CA HIS A 130 -6.07 21.41 -26.95
C HIS A 130 -4.57 21.57 -27.08
#